data_AF-A0A0T5ZT54-F1
#
_entry.id   AF-A0A0T5ZT54-F1
#
_cell.length_a   1.000
_cell.length_b   1.000
_cell.length_c   1.000
_cell.angle_alpha   90.00
_cell.angle_beta   90.00
_cell.angle_gamma   90.00
#
_symmetry.space_group_name_H-M   'P 1'
#
loop_
_entity.id
_entity.type
_entity.pdbx_description
1 polymer ?
#
loop_
_entity_poly.entity_id
_entity_poly.type
_entity_poly.pdbx_seq_one_letter_code
_entity_poly.pdbx_strand_id
1 'polypeptide(L)'
;MKKANLAALSLIASLVFVILLASSSFAAKQDVEGNVICVEVDEKGNVNGMDQFTECDGVFMVVGKDGKLYTVYGTEEQMKMMAKSPKKKVSGQVGGSQRAWVIYGSPLDIQKGTDQTVTGTIVCLLPSYEKGNVTPVVSTGPCNEATPHAHVIYTKDGQVYALSGSEAAISSIEKNPQRTNVTLSGKVVGNQGAWILYVE
;
A
#
# COMPACT_ATOMS: atom_id res chain seq x y z
N MET A 1 -56.25 17.26 -28.69
CA MET A 1 -55.23 16.61 -27.84
C MET A 1 -54.12 16.07 -28.74
N LYS A 2 -52.92 16.68 -28.70
CA LYS A 2 -51.78 16.30 -29.56
C LYS A 2 -51.12 15.05 -28.96
N LYS A 3 -51.08 13.95 -29.73
CA LYS A 3 -50.32 12.75 -29.38
C LYS A 3 -48.84 13.08 -29.47
N ALA A 4 -48.18 13.26 -28.34
CA ALA A 4 -46.72 13.36 -28.29
C ALA A 4 -46.14 12.02 -28.74
N ASN A 5 -45.27 12.05 -29.76
CA ASN A 5 -44.58 10.87 -30.29
C ASN A 5 -43.73 10.22 -29.19
N LEU A 6 -44.17 9.08 -28.66
CA LEU A 6 -43.44 8.29 -27.65
C LEU A 6 -42.00 7.97 -28.06
N ALA A 7 -41.71 7.91 -29.37
CA ALA A 7 -40.37 7.66 -29.89
C ALA A 7 -39.36 8.76 -29.51
N ALA A 8 -39.79 10.02 -29.39
CA ALA A 8 -38.90 11.13 -29.06
C ALA A 8 -38.50 11.14 -27.57
N LEU A 9 -39.37 10.68 -26.67
CA LEU A 9 -39.04 10.54 -25.25
C LEU A 9 -38.06 9.39 -24.97
N SER A 10 -38.12 8.31 -25.75
CA SER A 10 -37.23 7.16 -25.61
C SER A 10 -35.76 7.48 -25.98
N LEU A 11 -35.55 8.33 -26.99
CA LEU A 11 -34.21 8.74 -27.43
C LEU A 11 -33.52 9.68 -26.43
N ILE A 12 -34.29 10.56 -25.77
CA ILE A 12 -33.75 11.50 -24.78
C ILE A 12 -33.38 10.77 -23.48
N ALA A 13 -34.17 9.77 -23.07
CA ALA A 13 -33.89 8.96 -21.88
C ALA A 13 -32.63 8.10 -22.02
N SER A 14 -32.37 7.58 -23.23
CA SER A 14 -31.16 6.78 -23.51
C SER A 14 -29.90 7.64 -23.61
N LEU A 15 -29.99 8.88 -24.12
CA LEU A 15 -28.84 9.79 -24.18
C LEU A 15 -28.39 10.27 -22.79
N VAL A 16 -29.32 10.50 -21.86
CA VAL A 16 -29.00 10.87 -20.47
C VAL A 16 -28.34 9.71 -19.71
N PHE A 17 -28.74 8.46 -19.99
CA PHE A 17 -28.15 7.29 -19.36
C PHE A 17 -26.70 7.03 -19.81
N VAL A 18 -26.37 7.33 -21.07
CA VAL A 18 -25.00 7.23 -21.60
C VAL A 18 -24.10 8.35 -21.04
N ILE A 19 -24.64 9.55 -20.79
CA ILE A 19 -23.87 10.66 -20.19
C ILE A 19 -23.58 10.39 -18.70
N LEU A 20 -24.48 9.73 -17.97
CA LEU A 20 -24.25 9.33 -16.57
C LEU A 20 -23.18 8.23 -16.43
N LEU A 21 -23.09 7.31 -17.40
CA LEU A 21 -22.06 6.27 -17.43
C LEU A 21 -20.67 6.78 -17.89
N ALA A 22 -20.60 7.99 -18.46
CA ALA A 22 -19.35 8.63 -18.88
C ALA A 22 -18.67 9.45 -17.76
N SER A 23 -19.23 9.46 -16.54
CA SER A 23 -18.53 9.94 -15.35
C SER A 23 -17.47 8.92 -14.92
N SER A 24 -16.46 8.80 -15.78
CA SER A 24 -15.11 8.29 -15.53
C SER A 24 -14.80 8.09 -14.05
N SER A 25 -14.60 6.83 -13.71
CA SER A 25 -14.12 6.30 -12.43
C SER A 25 -12.75 6.87 -12.05
N PHE A 26 -12.65 8.17 -11.81
CA PHE A 26 -11.55 8.72 -11.02
C PHE A 26 -11.85 8.32 -9.59
N ALA A 27 -11.19 7.27 -9.09
CA ALA A 27 -11.19 6.96 -7.67
C ALA A 27 -10.86 8.26 -6.91
N ALA A 28 -11.83 8.77 -6.14
CA ALA A 28 -11.68 10.03 -5.45
C ALA A 28 -10.48 9.93 -4.50
N LYS A 29 -9.65 10.98 -4.45
CA LYS A 29 -8.61 11.08 -3.42
C LYS A 29 -9.27 11.03 -2.05
N GLN A 30 -8.72 10.20 -1.18
CA GLN A 30 -9.12 10.05 0.21
C GLN A 30 -8.02 10.59 1.11
N ASP A 31 -8.46 11.18 2.21
CA ASP A 31 -7.59 11.61 3.29
C ASP A 31 -7.52 10.49 4.34
N VAL A 32 -6.33 9.95 4.56
CA VAL A 32 -6.06 9.01 5.63
C VAL A 32 -5.40 9.77 6.78
N GLU A 33 -6.15 9.91 7.87
CA GLU A 33 -5.67 10.44 9.14
C GLU A 33 -4.94 9.33 9.90
N GLY A 34 -3.71 9.57 10.35
CA GLY A 34 -2.89 8.55 10.96
C GLY A 34 -1.45 8.98 11.16
N ASN A 35 -0.65 8.18 11.85
CA ASN A 35 0.75 8.51 12.02
C ASN A 35 1.58 7.95 10.87
N VAL A 36 2.36 8.79 10.19
CA VAL A 36 3.35 8.31 9.23
C VAL A 36 4.58 7.82 9.99
N ILE A 37 5.02 6.63 9.64
CA ILE A 37 6.21 5.98 10.18
C ILE A 37 7.15 5.59 9.04
N CYS A 38 8.44 5.53 9.33
CA CYS A 38 9.43 4.87 8.50
C CYS A 38 9.66 3.44 8.99
N VAL A 39 9.65 2.47 8.08
CA VAL A 39 10.04 1.08 8.37
C VAL A 39 11.31 0.76 7.60
N GLU A 40 12.42 0.56 8.31
CA GLU A 40 13.75 0.33 7.72
C GLU A 40 14.58 -0.67 8.53
N VAL A 41 15.72 -1.08 7.96
CA VAL A 41 16.69 -1.98 8.60
C VAL A 41 17.81 -1.12 9.20
N ASP A 42 18.09 -1.30 10.50
CA ASP A 42 19.22 -0.63 11.16
C ASP A 42 20.58 -1.25 10.79
N GLU A 43 21.67 -0.60 11.19
CA GLU A 43 23.05 -1.08 10.96
C GLU A 43 23.33 -2.47 11.58
N LYS A 44 22.50 -2.94 12.52
CA LYS A 44 22.61 -4.25 13.16
C LYS A 44 21.75 -5.31 12.47
N GLY A 45 21.00 -4.95 11.42
CA GLY A 45 20.14 -5.84 10.67
C GLY A 45 18.74 -6.03 11.27
N ASN A 46 18.31 -5.19 12.22
CA ASN A 46 16.96 -5.26 12.79
C ASN A 46 16.00 -4.34 12.02
N VAL A 47 14.78 -4.80 11.80
CA VAL A 47 13.72 -3.96 11.23
C VAL A 47 13.07 -3.13 12.32
N ASN A 48 13.00 -1.82 12.13
CA ASN A 48 12.44 -0.86 13.09
C ASN A 48 11.30 -0.06 12.46
N GLY A 49 10.29 0.28 13.27
CA GLY A 49 9.24 1.24 12.93
C GLY A 49 9.44 2.53 13.70
N MET A 50 9.74 3.63 13.00
CA MET A 50 10.10 4.92 13.60
C MET A 50 9.05 5.97 13.27
N ASP A 51 8.54 6.65 14.29
CA ASP A 51 7.62 7.79 14.15
C ASP A 51 8.33 9.16 14.17
N GLN A 52 9.63 9.16 14.45
CA GLN A 52 10.52 10.29 14.34
C GLN A 52 11.70 9.90 13.45
N PHE A 53 11.85 10.61 12.34
CA PHE A 53 12.88 10.36 11.34
C PHE A 53 13.20 11.67 10.61
N THR A 54 14.45 11.79 10.13
CA THR A 54 14.90 12.88 9.26
C THR A 54 15.13 12.42 7.82
N GLU A 55 15.39 11.13 7.67
CA GLU A 55 15.55 10.39 6.41
C GLU A 55 14.89 9.02 6.59
N CYS A 56 14.54 8.34 5.50
CA CYS A 56 13.95 7.01 5.55
C CYS A 56 14.48 6.20 4.37
N ASP A 57 15.29 5.19 4.67
CA ASP A 57 15.91 4.35 3.64
C ASP A 57 15.07 3.11 3.31
N GLY A 58 14.05 2.85 4.12
CA GLY A 58 13.09 1.79 3.90
C GLY A 58 11.80 2.26 3.20
N VAL A 59 10.67 2.03 3.86
CA VAL A 59 9.33 2.35 3.33
C VAL A 59 8.52 3.19 4.30
N PHE A 60 7.76 4.14 3.78
CA PHE A 60 6.79 4.89 4.57
C PHE A 60 5.48 4.12 4.71
N MET A 61 4.94 4.14 5.92
CA MET A 61 3.62 3.60 6.22
C MET A 61 2.77 4.56 7.02
N VAL A 62 1.45 4.46 6.90
CA VAL A 62 0.49 5.19 7.74
C VAL A 62 -0.21 4.21 8.67
N VAL A 63 -0.03 4.40 9.97
CA VAL A 63 -0.87 3.78 10.99
C VAL A 63 -2.15 4.60 11.10
N GLY A 64 -3.18 4.17 10.36
CA GLY A 64 -4.46 4.86 10.22
C GLY A 64 -5.29 4.83 11.50
N LYS A 65 -5.96 5.96 11.79
CA LYS A 65 -6.95 6.03 12.89
C LYS A 65 -8.19 5.18 12.63
N ASP A 66 -8.40 4.75 11.39
CA ASP A 66 -9.47 3.83 10.99
C ASP A 66 -9.14 2.35 11.26
N GLY A 67 -8.04 2.07 11.96
CA GLY A 67 -7.64 0.72 12.33
C GLY A 67 -7.04 -0.06 11.17
N LYS A 68 -6.38 0.63 10.23
CA LYS A 68 -5.65 0.00 9.11
C LYS A 68 -4.22 0.50 9.01
N LEU A 69 -3.38 -0.31 8.38
CA LEU A 69 -2.00 0.03 8.05
C LEU A 69 -1.86 0.18 6.55
N TYR A 70 -1.35 1.32 6.10
CA TYR A 70 -1.22 1.66 4.69
C TYR A 70 0.25 1.79 4.31
N THR A 71 0.68 1.09 3.27
CA THR A 71 1.93 1.47 2.58
C THR A 71 1.72 2.80 1.86
N VAL A 72 2.67 3.72 1.93
CA VAL A 72 2.63 4.95 1.15
C VAL A 72 3.39 4.77 -0.16
N TYR A 73 2.77 5.16 -1.26
CA TYR A 73 3.41 5.27 -2.55
C TYR A 73 3.31 6.71 -3.08
N GLY A 74 4.36 7.22 -3.70
CA GLY A 74 4.32 8.48 -4.44
C GLY A 74 5.59 8.71 -5.25
N THR A 75 5.68 9.89 -5.88
CA THR A 75 6.89 10.29 -6.62
C THR A 75 8.06 10.52 -5.66
N GLU A 76 9.28 10.54 -6.19
CA GLU A 76 10.48 10.81 -5.40
C GLU A 76 10.39 12.15 -4.66
N GLU A 77 9.85 13.20 -5.29
CA GLU A 77 9.63 14.49 -4.65
C GLU A 77 8.62 14.40 -3.50
N GLN A 78 7.55 13.62 -3.67
CA GLN A 78 6.56 13.39 -2.62
C GLN A 78 7.17 12.64 -1.44
N MET A 79 8.00 11.64 -1.69
CA MET A 79 8.67 10.87 -0.63
C MET A 79 9.73 11.72 0.09
N LYS A 80 10.49 12.54 -0.65
CA LYS A 80 11.38 13.55 -0.04
C LYS A 80 10.63 14.55 0.85
N MET A 81 9.42 14.97 0.45
CA MET A 81 8.59 15.83 1.31
C MET A 81 8.05 15.09 2.54
N MET A 82 7.83 13.79 2.43
CA MET A 82 7.40 12.95 3.55
C MET A 82 8.53 12.77 4.57
N ALA A 83 9.77 12.55 4.11
CA ALA A 83 10.96 12.39 4.96
C ALA A 83 11.28 13.62 5.84
N LYS A 84 10.98 14.83 5.36
CA LYS A 84 11.34 16.09 6.05
C LYS A 84 10.64 16.32 7.39
N SER A 85 9.47 15.73 7.59
CA SER A 85 8.68 15.97 8.81
C SER A 85 7.66 14.86 9.00
N PRO A 86 7.51 14.31 10.22
CA PRO A 86 6.42 13.38 10.54
C PRO A 86 5.06 13.97 10.15
N LYS A 87 4.28 13.22 9.36
CA LYS A 87 2.94 13.63 8.93
C LYS A 87 1.89 12.91 9.78
N LYS A 88 0.79 13.61 10.07
CA LYS A 88 -0.40 13.04 10.73
C LYS A 88 -1.57 12.77 9.78
N LYS A 89 -1.36 13.06 8.50
CA LYS A 89 -2.35 12.97 7.44
C LYS A 89 -1.65 12.73 6.11
N VAL A 90 -2.16 11.79 5.33
CA VAL A 90 -1.71 11.53 3.95
C VAL A 90 -2.93 11.51 3.04
N SER A 91 -2.85 12.23 1.92
CA SER A 91 -3.92 12.30 0.92
C SER A 91 -3.51 11.52 -0.32
N GLY A 92 -4.38 10.65 -0.82
CA GLY A 92 -4.08 9.82 -1.97
C GLY A 92 -5.25 8.94 -2.39
N GLN A 93 -5.10 8.17 -3.45
CA GLN A 93 -6.06 7.12 -3.78
C GLN A 93 -5.75 5.91 -2.91
N VAL A 94 -6.76 5.36 -2.24
CA VAL A 94 -6.61 4.11 -1.48
C VAL A 94 -6.92 2.93 -2.38
N GLY A 95 -6.07 1.90 -2.34
CA GLY A 95 -6.32 0.63 -3.00
C GLY A 95 -5.64 -0.54 -2.29
N GLY A 96 -5.65 -1.71 -2.92
CA GLY A 96 -5.16 -2.95 -2.33
C GLY A 96 -6.29 -3.78 -1.70
N SER A 97 -5.97 -4.54 -0.65
CA SER A 97 -6.91 -5.43 0.05
C SER A 97 -6.80 -5.26 1.56
N GLN A 98 -7.68 -5.95 2.31
CA GLN A 98 -7.62 -5.97 3.79
C GLN A 98 -6.28 -6.43 4.36
N ARG A 99 -5.44 -7.12 3.56
CA ARG A 99 -4.14 -7.66 3.95
C ARG A 99 -2.93 -6.86 3.43
N ALA A 100 -3.16 -5.87 2.56
CA ALA A 100 -2.12 -5.05 1.96
C ALA A 100 -2.71 -3.74 1.42
N TRP A 101 -3.07 -2.81 2.31
CA TRP A 101 -3.55 -1.50 1.89
C TRP A 101 -2.42 -0.61 1.42
N VAL A 102 -2.69 0.17 0.38
CA VAL A 102 -1.75 1.16 -0.14
C VAL A 102 -2.47 2.49 -0.34
N ILE A 103 -1.81 3.59 0.02
CA ILE A 103 -2.22 4.95 -0.33
C ILE A 103 -1.30 5.51 -1.42
N TYR A 104 -1.89 5.79 -2.57
CA TYR A 104 -1.23 6.30 -3.76
C TYR A 104 -1.30 7.83 -3.82
N GLY A 105 -0.20 8.51 -3.49
CA GLY A 105 -0.05 9.96 -3.64
C GLY A 105 0.01 10.43 -5.11
N SER A 106 0.32 9.50 -6.01
CA SER A 106 0.27 9.62 -7.47
C SER A 106 -0.22 8.30 -8.06
N PRO A 107 -0.83 8.26 -9.26
CA PRO A 107 -1.24 7.02 -9.90
C PRO A 107 -0.10 6.00 -9.94
N LEU A 108 -0.34 4.79 -9.44
CA LEU A 108 0.58 3.67 -9.57
C LEU A 108 0.15 2.81 -10.76
N ASP A 109 1.08 2.57 -11.67
CA ASP A 109 0.91 1.62 -12.77
C ASP A 109 1.82 0.41 -12.53
N ILE A 110 1.26 -0.63 -11.91
CA ILE A 110 1.98 -1.87 -11.59
C ILE A 110 2.55 -2.51 -12.86
N GLN A 111 1.89 -2.36 -14.02
CA GLN A 111 2.33 -2.95 -15.28
C GLN A 111 3.63 -2.33 -15.82
N LYS A 112 3.97 -1.12 -15.37
CA LYS A 112 5.26 -0.47 -15.66
C LYS A 112 6.36 -0.86 -14.67
N GLY A 113 6.04 -1.68 -13.67
CA GLY A 113 7.04 -2.25 -12.77
C GLY A 113 8.00 -3.18 -13.48
N THR A 114 9.18 -3.36 -12.88
CA THR A 114 10.19 -4.30 -13.39
C THR A 114 9.93 -5.67 -12.80
N ASP A 115 9.85 -6.70 -13.65
CA ASP A 115 9.82 -8.08 -13.18
C ASP A 115 11.14 -8.41 -12.47
N GLN A 116 11.06 -8.76 -11.20
CA GLN A 116 12.22 -9.08 -10.37
C GLN A 116 11.91 -10.24 -9.43
N THR A 117 12.99 -10.90 -9.02
CA THR A 117 12.97 -11.87 -7.95
C THR A 117 13.72 -11.28 -6.76
N VAL A 118 13.03 -11.11 -5.64
CA VAL A 118 13.58 -10.54 -4.40
C VAL A 118 13.78 -11.67 -3.41
N THR A 119 15.00 -11.80 -2.89
CA THR A 119 15.32 -12.78 -1.84
C THR A 119 15.66 -12.06 -0.55
N GLY A 120 14.99 -12.41 0.54
CA GLY A 120 15.13 -11.70 1.80
C GLY A 120 14.40 -12.33 2.97
N THR A 121 14.18 -11.52 3.99
CA THR A 121 13.42 -11.89 5.18
C THR A 121 12.10 -11.13 5.22
N ILE A 122 11.00 -11.86 5.36
CA ILE A 122 9.65 -11.31 5.48
C ILE A 122 9.37 -10.96 6.94
N VAL A 123 8.83 -9.75 7.15
CA VAL A 123 8.47 -9.22 8.46
C VAL A 123 6.99 -8.88 8.46
N CYS A 124 6.25 -9.40 9.45
CA CYS A 124 4.87 -8.99 9.70
C CYS A 124 4.90 -7.72 10.54
N LEU A 125 4.26 -6.66 10.08
CA LEU A 125 4.22 -5.35 10.74
C LEU A 125 2.91 -5.23 11.51
N LEU A 126 2.96 -5.47 12.81
CA LEU A 126 1.79 -5.45 13.68
C LEU A 126 1.53 -4.02 14.18
N PRO A 127 0.43 -3.37 13.78
CA PRO A 127 0.17 -1.99 14.19
C PRO A 127 -0.24 -1.91 15.67
N SER A 128 0.33 -0.94 16.37
CA SER A 128 -0.16 -0.43 17.65
C SER A 128 -0.88 0.90 17.40
N TYR A 129 -2.20 0.83 17.19
CA TYR A 129 -3.01 2.00 16.86
C TYR A 129 -3.03 3.05 17.97
N GLU A 130 -3.01 2.64 19.23
CA GLU A 130 -2.90 3.54 20.39
C GLU A 130 -1.60 4.35 20.36
N LYS A 131 -0.48 3.70 20.03
CA LYS A 131 0.84 4.35 19.93
C LYS A 131 1.04 5.05 18.57
N GLY A 132 0.20 4.75 17.58
CA GLY A 132 0.40 5.19 16.20
C GLY A 132 1.69 4.66 15.59
N ASN A 133 2.14 3.46 15.96
CA ASN A 133 3.38 2.88 15.43
C ASN A 133 3.16 1.40 15.04
N VAL A 134 4.16 0.73 14.49
CA VAL A 134 4.17 -0.71 14.24
C VAL A 134 5.19 -1.41 15.13
N THR A 135 4.95 -2.67 15.42
CA THR A 135 5.90 -3.60 16.00
C THR A 135 6.29 -4.58 14.89
N PRO A 136 7.51 -4.46 14.31
CA PRO A 136 8.01 -5.42 13.34
C PRO A 136 8.27 -6.77 14.02
N VAL A 137 7.74 -7.85 13.45
CA VAL A 137 7.92 -9.21 13.97
C VAL A 137 8.30 -10.15 12.84
N VAL A 138 9.47 -10.78 12.96
CA VAL A 138 9.81 -11.98 12.17
C VAL A 138 9.13 -13.17 12.83
N SER A 139 7.87 -13.42 12.46
CA SER A 139 7.08 -14.49 13.09
C SER A 139 7.69 -15.85 12.77
N THR A 140 7.87 -16.71 13.78
CA THR A 140 8.29 -18.11 13.58
C THR A 140 7.14 -19.01 13.08
N GLY A 141 5.96 -18.43 12.85
CA GLY A 141 4.78 -19.13 12.34
C GLY A 141 3.93 -18.28 11.37
N PRO A 142 2.78 -18.82 10.96
CA PRO A 142 1.81 -18.05 10.17
C PRO A 142 1.41 -16.75 10.88
N CYS A 143 1.18 -15.67 10.13
CA CYS A 143 0.65 -14.42 10.70
C CYS A 143 -0.75 -14.03 10.20
N ASN A 144 -1.42 -14.93 9.45
CA ASN A 144 -2.75 -14.72 8.87
C ASN A 144 -3.88 -14.44 9.88
N GLU A 145 -3.68 -14.78 11.15
CA GLU A 145 -4.65 -14.58 12.24
C GLU A 145 -4.55 -13.19 12.91
N ALA A 146 -3.43 -12.48 12.72
CA ALA A 146 -3.15 -11.20 13.38
C ALA A 146 -3.65 -9.99 12.58
N THR A 147 -4.90 -10.00 12.10
CA THR A 147 -5.43 -8.91 11.25
C THR A 147 -5.91 -7.70 12.07
N PRO A 148 -5.79 -6.47 11.53
CA PRO A 148 -5.09 -6.09 10.29
C PRO A 148 -3.61 -5.76 10.53
N HIS A 149 -2.74 -6.28 9.66
CA HIS A 149 -1.28 -6.01 9.62
C HIS A 149 -0.81 -5.85 8.17
N ALA A 150 0.43 -5.38 7.99
CA ALA A 150 1.08 -5.30 6.69
C ALA A 150 2.38 -6.12 6.68
N HIS A 151 3.02 -6.21 5.52
CA HIS A 151 4.25 -6.98 5.36
C HIS A 151 5.30 -6.19 4.61
N VAL A 152 6.56 -6.42 5.00
CA VAL A 152 7.72 -6.02 4.22
C VAL A 152 8.62 -7.22 3.99
N ILE A 153 9.38 -7.21 2.90
CA ILE A 153 10.56 -8.05 2.72
C ILE A 153 11.78 -7.14 2.74
N TYR A 154 12.81 -7.50 3.51
CA TYR A 154 14.10 -6.83 3.45
C TYR A 154 15.18 -7.78 2.93
N THR A 155 16.02 -7.26 2.06
CA THR A 155 17.13 -8.00 1.44
C THR A 155 18.40 -7.92 2.29
N LYS A 156 19.42 -8.71 1.93
CA LYS A 156 20.68 -8.79 2.69
C LYS A 156 21.45 -7.46 2.71
N ASP A 157 21.30 -6.63 1.70
CA ASP A 157 21.86 -5.28 1.59
C ASP A 157 21.00 -4.20 2.28
N GLY A 158 19.92 -4.59 2.96
CA GLY A 158 19.11 -3.68 3.76
C GLY A 158 17.97 -3.00 3.00
N GLN A 159 17.82 -3.22 1.69
CA GLN A 159 16.70 -2.69 0.93
C GLN A 159 15.38 -3.29 1.42
N VAL A 160 14.44 -2.42 1.77
CA VAL A 160 13.09 -2.80 2.21
C VAL A 160 12.09 -2.59 1.07
N TYR A 161 11.23 -3.58 0.85
CA TYR A 161 10.08 -3.49 -0.04
C TYR A 161 8.81 -3.77 0.75
N ALA A 162 7.80 -2.91 0.61
CA ALA A 162 6.47 -3.24 1.06
C ALA A 162 5.87 -4.33 0.15
N LEU A 163 5.29 -5.36 0.75
CA LEU A 163 4.62 -6.41 -0.01
C LEU A 163 3.18 -5.99 -0.28
N SER A 164 2.81 -6.02 -1.56
CA SER A 164 1.45 -5.81 -2.04
C SER A 164 1.11 -6.88 -3.07
N GLY A 165 -0.16 -7.10 -3.38
CA GLY A 165 -0.57 -8.14 -4.31
C GLY A 165 -2.05 -8.41 -4.25
N SER A 166 -2.48 -9.48 -4.93
CA SER A 166 -3.83 -10.01 -4.72
C SER A 166 -4.00 -10.49 -3.27
N GLU A 167 -5.24 -10.48 -2.77
CA GLU A 167 -5.51 -10.98 -1.41
C GLU A 167 -5.09 -12.44 -1.23
N ALA A 168 -5.25 -13.26 -2.27
CA ALA A 168 -4.81 -14.65 -2.28
C ALA A 168 -3.28 -14.80 -2.19
N ALA A 169 -2.53 -13.99 -2.95
CA ALA A 169 -1.07 -14.00 -2.91
C ALA A 169 -0.53 -13.61 -1.53
N ILE A 170 -1.05 -12.51 -0.96
CA ILE A 170 -0.67 -12.08 0.38
C ILE A 170 -1.08 -13.12 1.43
N SER A 171 -2.27 -13.72 1.32
CA SER A 171 -2.69 -14.77 2.25
C SER A 171 -1.81 -16.02 2.18
N SER A 172 -1.30 -16.37 1.00
CA SER A 172 -0.35 -17.47 0.84
C SER A 172 0.96 -17.19 1.58
N ILE A 173 1.48 -15.97 1.47
CA ILE A 173 2.68 -15.52 2.20
C ILE A 173 2.45 -15.59 3.70
N GLU A 174 1.33 -15.06 4.20
CA GLU A 174 1.01 -15.07 5.63
C GLU A 174 0.95 -16.48 6.21
N LYS A 175 0.40 -17.45 5.46
CA LYS A 175 0.25 -18.86 5.88
C LYS A 175 1.56 -19.64 5.88
N ASN A 176 2.54 -19.22 5.08
CA ASN A 176 3.84 -19.89 5.02
C ASN A 176 4.68 -19.54 6.26
N PRO A 177 5.12 -20.49 7.10
CA PRO A 177 5.94 -20.18 8.28
C PRO A 177 7.39 -19.79 7.94
N GLN A 178 7.89 -20.09 6.74
CA GLN A 178 9.23 -19.70 6.33
C GLN A 178 9.29 -18.18 6.10
N ARG A 179 10.08 -17.49 6.93
CA ARG A 179 10.27 -16.03 6.82
C ARG A 179 11.63 -15.62 6.31
N THR A 180 12.67 -16.40 6.56
CA THR A 180 14.06 -16.06 6.21
C THR A 180 14.47 -16.74 4.92
N ASN A 181 15.30 -16.05 4.12
CA ASN A 181 15.78 -16.54 2.82
C ASN A 181 14.62 -16.98 1.91
N VAL A 182 13.54 -16.20 1.93
CA VAL A 182 12.37 -16.40 1.08
C VAL A 182 12.61 -15.66 -0.23
N THR A 183 12.31 -16.34 -1.32
CA THR A 183 12.41 -15.79 -2.67
C THR A 183 11.01 -15.56 -3.21
N LEU A 184 10.69 -14.29 -3.49
CA LEU A 184 9.41 -13.86 -4.06
C LEU A 184 9.66 -13.28 -5.45
N SER A 185 8.81 -13.66 -6.41
CA SER A 185 8.80 -13.06 -7.74
C SER A 185 7.61 -12.11 -7.87
N GLY A 186 7.80 -11.02 -8.58
CA GLY A 186 6.75 -10.04 -8.81
C GLY A 186 7.25 -8.81 -9.54
N LYS A 187 6.42 -7.76 -9.55
CA LYS A 187 6.77 -6.46 -10.14
C LYS A 187 7.23 -5.49 -9.07
N VAL A 188 8.45 -4.99 -9.22
CA VAL A 188 9.00 -3.93 -8.35
C VAL A 188 8.67 -2.56 -8.95
N VAL A 189 8.09 -1.70 -8.12
CA VAL A 189 7.72 -0.31 -8.44
C VAL A 189 8.12 0.62 -7.29
N GLY A 190 8.25 1.91 -7.59
CA GLY A 190 8.50 2.93 -6.59
C GLY A 190 9.91 3.50 -6.64
N ASN A 191 10.32 4.05 -5.50
CA ASN A 191 11.56 4.76 -5.26
C ASN A 191 11.86 4.73 -3.76
N GLN A 192 12.95 5.35 -3.32
CA GLN A 192 13.33 5.41 -1.90
C GLN A 192 12.18 5.95 -1.02
N GLY A 193 11.86 5.21 0.05
CA GLY A 193 10.69 5.49 0.90
C GLY A 193 9.35 4.93 0.39
N ALA A 194 9.29 4.37 -0.82
CA ALA A 194 8.06 3.92 -1.48
C ALA A 194 8.22 2.65 -2.33
N TRP A 195 9.25 1.84 -2.08
CA TRP A 195 9.46 0.59 -2.81
C TRP A 195 8.35 -0.41 -2.49
N ILE A 196 7.67 -0.89 -3.52
CA ILE A 196 6.65 -1.93 -3.45
C ILE A 196 7.08 -3.10 -4.32
N LEU A 197 7.07 -4.31 -3.74
CA LEU A 197 7.08 -5.56 -4.49
C LEU A 197 5.64 -6.04 -4.60
N TYR A 198 5.08 -5.96 -5.82
CA TYR A 198 3.77 -6.50 -6.13
C TYR A 198 3.89 -7.99 -6.49
N VAL A 199 3.46 -8.86 -5.60
CA VAL A 199 3.47 -10.31 -5.78
C VAL A 199 2.21 -10.80 -6.49
N GLU A 200 2.39 -11.80 -7.36
CA GLU A 200 1.32 -12.45 -8.13
C GLU A 200 0.96 -13.83 -7.56
#